data_AF-A0A8T2ZYC4-F1
#
_entry.id   AF-A0A8T2ZYC4-F1
#
_cell.length_a   1.000
_cell.length_b   1.000
_cell.length_c   1.000
_cell.angle_alpha   90.00
_cell.angle_beta   90.00
_cell.angle_gamma   90.00
#
_symmetry.space_group_name_H-M   'P 1'
#
loop_
_entity.id
_entity.type
_entity.pdbx_description
1 polymer ?
#
loop_
_entity_poly.entity_id
_entity_poly.type
_entity_poly.pdbx_seq_one_letter_code
_entity_poly.pdbx_strand_id
1 'polypeptide(L)'
;MASADIYRASSSLRAGSFVWRNSTVEAFSRSSREEDDEEALKWAALEKLPTYDRLRKGILMSASRGVSSEVDIEKLGVQERKQLLERLVKAAAEDNEWFLWKLKNRIER
;
A
#
# COMPACT_ATOMS: atom_id res chain seq x y z
N MET A 1 -47.90 22.24 37.45
CA MET A 1 -46.86 21.33 37.94
C MET A 1 -46.61 20.29 36.87
N ALA A 2 -45.37 20.23 36.39
CA ALA A 2 -44.90 19.27 35.41
C ALA A 2 -44.81 17.87 36.01
N SER A 3 -45.05 16.84 35.20
CA SER A 3 -44.18 15.65 35.19
C SER A 3 -44.33 14.95 33.84
N ALA A 4 -43.21 14.87 33.13
CA ALA A 4 -43.05 14.08 31.93
C ALA A 4 -42.98 12.59 32.30
N ASP A 5 -43.40 11.71 31.40
CA ASP A 5 -42.75 10.42 31.21
C ASP A 5 -42.74 10.06 29.72
N ILE A 6 -41.51 9.90 29.24
CA ILE A 6 -41.09 9.59 27.88
C ILE A 6 -40.78 8.08 27.86
N TYR A 7 -40.77 7.50 26.66
CA TYR A 7 -40.16 6.21 26.26
C TYR A 7 -41.07 4.98 26.34
N ARG A 8 -41.58 4.56 25.17
CA ARG A 8 -41.20 3.26 24.56
C ARG A 8 -41.68 3.14 23.11
N ALA A 9 -40.91 3.69 22.17
CA ALA A 9 -40.95 3.21 20.80
C ALA A 9 -40.07 1.94 20.74
N SER A 10 -40.66 0.76 20.97
CA SER A 10 -39.97 -0.50 20.70
C SER A 10 -40.11 -0.84 19.23
N SER A 11 -39.04 -0.54 18.50
CA SER A 11 -38.70 -1.12 17.22
C SER A 11 -38.63 -2.64 17.33
N SER A 12 -39.31 -3.34 16.42
CA SER A 12 -39.10 -4.78 16.22
C SER A 12 -39.10 -5.09 14.74
N LEU A 13 -37.97 -4.74 14.11
CA LEU A 13 -37.48 -5.45 12.93
C LEU A 13 -36.68 -6.65 13.46
N ARG A 14 -37.03 -7.87 13.02
CA ARG A 14 -36.12 -9.00 12.69
C ARG A 14 -36.86 -10.33 12.77
N ALA A 15 -37.33 -10.81 11.63
CA ALA A 15 -37.51 -12.24 11.38
C ALA A 15 -37.29 -12.47 9.88
N GLY A 16 -36.04 -12.41 9.46
CA GLY A 16 -35.59 -12.79 8.12
C GLY A 16 -34.30 -13.57 8.27
N SER A 17 -34.41 -14.90 8.26
CA SER A 17 -33.28 -15.81 8.22
C SER A 17 -32.60 -15.71 6.85
N PHE A 18 -31.63 -14.81 6.68
CA PHE A 18 -30.70 -14.92 5.58
C PHE A 18 -29.65 -15.96 5.98
N VAL A 19 -29.88 -17.19 5.57
CA VAL A 19 -28.89 -18.26 5.68
C VAL A 19 -27.81 -17.94 4.64
N TRP A 20 -26.73 -17.30 5.07
CA TRP A 20 -25.48 -17.23 4.31
C TRP A 20 -24.89 -18.65 4.28
N ARG A 21 -25.41 -19.52 3.40
CA ARG A 21 -24.81 -20.82 3.14
C ARG A 21 -23.54 -20.61 2.31
N ASN A 22 -22.40 -20.72 3.01
CA ASN A 22 -21.16 -21.30 2.51
C ASN A 22 -20.65 -20.82 1.14
N SER A 23 -20.24 -19.56 1.05
CA SER A 23 -19.33 -19.07 0.00
C SER A 23 -18.21 -18.22 0.61
N THR A 24 -17.72 -18.61 1.79
CA THR A 24 -16.62 -17.91 2.47
C THR A 24 -15.28 -18.62 2.26
N VAL A 25 -15.27 -19.80 1.66
CA VAL A 25 -14.05 -20.63 1.50
C VAL A 25 -13.48 -20.62 0.07
N GLU A 26 -14.19 -20.03 -0.91
CA GLU A 26 -13.70 -19.91 -2.30
C GLU A 26 -13.52 -18.47 -2.78
N ALA A 27 -13.88 -17.46 -1.97
CA ALA A 27 -13.77 -16.05 -2.34
C ALA A 27 -12.33 -15.49 -2.29
N PHE A 28 -11.40 -16.21 -1.67
CA PHE A 28 -9.96 -15.93 -1.75
C PHE A 28 -9.38 -16.65 -2.97
N SER A 29 -9.93 -16.35 -4.14
CA SER A 29 -9.24 -16.64 -5.39
C SER A 29 -7.93 -15.85 -5.35
N ARG A 30 -6.81 -16.56 -5.14
CA ARG A 30 -5.43 -16.05 -5.18
C ARG A 30 -5.15 -15.51 -6.58
N SER A 31 -5.70 -14.34 -6.87
CA SER A 31 -5.39 -13.59 -8.07
C SER A 31 -4.06 -12.88 -7.84
N SER A 32 -3.30 -12.65 -8.91
CA SER A 32 -2.05 -11.87 -8.89
C SER A 32 -2.19 -10.43 -8.36
N ARG A 33 -3.38 -10.03 -7.89
CA ARG A 33 -3.63 -8.79 -7.15
C ARG A 33 -3.21 -8.87 -5.67
N GLU A 34 -3.11 -10.07 -5.09
CA GLU A 34 -2.78 -10.24 -3.67
C GLU A 34 -1.38 -9.71 -3.35
N GLU A 35 -0.41 -9.88 -4.27
CA GLU A 35 0.95 -9.35 -4.11
C GLU A 35 0.99 -7.81 -4.13
N ASP A 36 0.21 -7.18 -5.02
CA ASP A 36 0.11 -5.71 -5.12
C ASP A 36 -0.60 -5.13 -3.87
N ASP A 37 -1.62 -5.81 -3.37
CA ASP A 37 -2.32 -5.43 -2.13
C ASP A 37 -1.38 -5.50 -0.90
N GLU A 38 -0.52 -6.52 -0.82
CA GLU A 38 0.51 -6.61 0.23
C GLU A 38 1.53 -5.47 0.15
N GLU A 39 1.95 -5.08 -1.05
CA GLU A 39 2.85 -3.94 -1.25
C GLU A 39 2.19 -2.61 -0.88
N ALA A 40 0.93 -2.43 -1.27
CA ALA A 40 0.15 -1.26 -0.88
C ALA A 40 0.03 -1.14 0.65
N LEU A 41 -0.16 -2.26 1.36
CA LEU A 41 -0.17 -2.28 2.82
C LEU A 41 1.18 -1.90 3.43
N LYS A 42 2.31 -2.34 2.84
CA LYS A 42 3.65 -1.94 3.27
C LYS A 42 3.88 -0.43 3.06
N TRP A 43 3.46 0.12 1.93
CA TRP A 43 3.53 1.57 1.67
C TRP A 43 2.70 2.37 2.66
N ALA A 44 1.47 1.93 2.96
CA ALA A 44 0.62 2.56 3.95
C ALA A 44 1.25 2.55 5.35
N ALA A 45 1.92 1.46 5.74
CA ALA A 45 2.65 1.38 7.00
C ALA A 45 3.78 2.42 7.09
N LEU A 46 4.56 2.61 6.01
CA LEU A 46 5.62 3.62 5.95
C LEU A 46 5.09 5.06 6.01
N GLU A 47 3.95 5.33 5.39
CA GLU A 47 3.33 6.66 5.44
C GLU A 47 2.89 7.03 6.87
N LYS A 48 2.45 6.03 7.65
CA LYS A 48 2.04 6.23 9.05
C LYS A 48 3.21 6.43 10.02
N LEU A 49 4.45 6.23 9.58
CA LEU A 49 5.63 6.47 10.41
C LEU A 49 5.83 7.97 10.71
N PRO A 50 6.43 8.30 11.87
CA PRO A 50 6.96 9.64 12.13
C PRO A 50 7.92 10.11 11.04
N THR A 51 8.04 11.43 10.87
CA THR A 51 8.86 12.04 9.80
C THR A 51 10.30 11.52 9.76
N TYR A 52 10.90 11.28 10.93
CA TYR A 52 12.27 10.79 11.04
C TYR A 52 12.44 9.38 10.48
N ASP A 53 11.54 8.47 10.88
CA ASP A 53 11.59 7.08 10.45
C ASP A 53 11.25 6.94 8.97
N ARG A 54 10.34 7.78 8.47
CA ARG A 54 9.98 7.82 7.04
C ARG A 54 11.15 8.18 6.13
N LEU A 55 12.09 9.01 6.59
CA LEU A 55 13.29 9.36 5.80
C LEU A 55 14.34 8.25 5.77
N ARG A 56 14.25 7.29 6.70
CA ARG A 56 15.28 6.27 6.93
C ARG A 56 14.85 4.87 6.52
N LYS A 57 13.55 4.62 6.46
CA LYS A 57 12.97 3.35 6.08
C LYS A 57 12.38 3.41 4.69
N GLY A 58 12.57 2.35 3.91
CA GLY A 58 12.01 2.22 2.57
C GLY A 58 11.76 0.77 2.19
N ILE A 59 11.12 0.57 1.05
CA ILE A 59 10.90 -0.77 0.48
C ILE A 59 11.94 -1.00 -0.60
N LEU A 60 12.69 -2.09 -0.49
CA LEU A 60 13.66 -2.49 -1.52
C LEU A 60 13.20 -3.80 -2.16
N MET A 61 13.10 -3.80 -3.49
CA MET A 61 12.85 -5.01 -4.27
C MET A 61 14.17 -5.76 -4.46
N SER A 62 14.24 -6.99 -3.95
CA SER A 62 15.40 -7.85 -4.19
C SER A 62 15.32 -8.46 -5.59
N ALA A 63 16.39 -8.27 -6.36
CA ALA A 63 16.48 -8.74 -7.75
C ALA A 63 16.41 -10.28 -7.88
N SER A 64 16.69 -11.03 -6.82
CA SER A 64 16.76 -12.49 -6.87
C SER A 64 15.46 -13.20 -6.54
N ARG A 65 14.49 -12.53 -5.89
CA ARG A 65 13.27 -13.19 -5.40
C ARG A 65 11.97 -12.46 -5.68
N GLY A 66 12.01 -11.24 -6.24
CA GLY A 66 10.80 -10.42 -6.41
C GLY A 66 10.15 -10.02 -5.08
N VAL A 67 10.78 -10.33 -3.94
CA VAL A 67 10.26 -10.01 -2.61
C VAL A 67 10.62 -8.57 -2.28
N SER A 68 9.60 -7.77 -2.00
CA SER A 68 9.69 -6.44 -1.43
C SER A 68 9.93 -6.54 0.09
N SER A 69 11.11 -6.14 0.55
CA SER A 69 11.46 -6.09 1.97
C SER A 69 11.50 -4.65 2.49
N GLU A 70 10.98 -4.42 3.71
CA GLU A 70 11.25 -3.18 4.45
C GLU A 70 12.73 -3.15 4.85
N VAL A 71 13.39 -2.03 4.54
CA VAL A 71 14.81 -1.84 4.75
C VAL A 71 15.04 -0.54 5.51
N ASP A 72 15.90 -0.60 6.52
CA ASP A 72 16.45 0.55 7.23
C ASP A 72 17.78 0.96 6.58
N ILE A 73 17.81 2.15 5.98
CA ILE A 73 18.95 2.66 5.20
C ILE A 73 20.22 2.74 6.05
N GLU A 74 20.09 2.97 7.35
CA GLU A 74 21.26 3.01 8.25
C GLU A 74 21.85 1.63 8.53
N LYS A 75 21.05 0.58 8.46
CA LYS A 75 21.49 -0.78 8.76
C LYS A 75 22.01 -1.52 7.53
N LEU A 76 21.83 -0.95 6.33
CA LEU A 76 22.35 -1.51 5.10
C LEU A 76 23.88 -1.62 5.11
N GLY A 77 24.39 -2.75 4.64
CA GLY A 77 25.82 -2.95 4.40
C GLY A 77 26.35 -2.06 3.26
N VAL A 78 27.66 -1.82 3.22
CA VAL A 78 28.29 -0.94 2.21
C VAL A 78 27.99 -1.40 0.78
N GLN A 79 28.00 -2.71 0.56
CA GLN A 79 27.72 -3.34 -0.74
C GLN A 79 26.26 -3.15 -1.16
N GLU A 80 25.32 -3.32 -0.23
CA GLU A 80 23.89 -3.13 -0.49
C GLU A 80 23.56 -1.66 -0.76
N ARG A 81 24.17 -0.73 0.00
CA ARG A 81 24.06 0.71 -0.26
C ARG A 81 24.59 1.08 -1.64
N LYS A 82 25.74 0.51 -2.06
CA LYS A 82 26.30 0.73 -3.40
C LYS A 82 25.34 0.26 -4.49
N GLN A 83 24.77 -0.92 -4.33
CA GLN A 83 23.79 -1.46 -5.30
C GLN A 83 22.51 -0.62 -5.35
N LEU A 84 22.02 -0.16 -4.20
CA LEU A 84 20.86 0.72 -4.12
C LEU A 84 21.14 2.05 -4.84
N LEU A 85 22.30 2.66 -4.61
CA LEU A 85 22.71 3.89 -5.29
C LEU A 85 22.82 3.69 -6.81
N GLU A 86 23.44 2.60 -7.25
CA GLU A 86 23.58 2.29 -8.68
C GLU A 86 22.22 2.14 -9.37
N ARG A 87 21.26 1.48 -8.72
CA ARG A 87 19.89 1.36 -9.25
C ARG A 87 19.17 2.71 -9.29
N LEU A 88 19.30 3.53 -8.24
CA LEU A 88 18.68 4.86 -8.22
C LEU A 88 19.24 5.76 -9.32
N VAL A 89 20.55 5.72 -9.55
CA VAL A 89 21.20 6.49 -10.62
C VAL A 89 20.74 6.00 -12.00
N LYS A 90 20.62 4.69 -12.20
CA LYS A 90 20.11 4.11 -13.46
C LYS A 90 18.64 4.46 -13.71
N ALA A 91 17.78 4.27 -12.70
CA ALA A 91 16.37 4.64 -12.78
C ALA A 91 16.19 6.13 -13.09
N ALA A 92 16.99 7.00 -12.45
CA ALA A 92 16.98 8.42 -12.74
C ALA A 92 17.45 8.76 -14.16
N ALA A 93 18.29 7.96 -14.81
CA ALA A 93 18.64 8.19 -16.21
C ALA A 93 17.49 7.75 -17.13
N GLU A 94 17.03 6.51 -16.99
CA GLU A 94 16.02 5.89 -17.86
C GLU A 94 14.63 6.57 -17.74
N ASP A 95 14.15 6.83 -16.52
CA ASP A 95 12.84 7.46 -16.31
C ASP A 95 12.84 8.93 -16.72
N ASN A 96 13.94 9.65 -16.51
CA ASN A 96 14.03 11.06 -16.89
C ASN A 96 14.13 11.23 -18.40
N GLU A 97 14.86 10.36 -19.10
CA GLU A 97 14.91 10.39 -20.57
C GLU A 97 13.52 10.27 -21.17
N TRP A 98 12.72 9.29 -20.71
CA TRP A 98 11.36 9.11 -21.19
C TRP A 98 10.41 10.24 -20.75
N PHE A 99 10.53 10.73 -19.52
CA PHE A 99 9.76 11.87 -19.03
C PHE A 99 10.03 13.13 -19.85
N LEU A 100 11.31 13.47 -20.07
CA LEU A 100 11.74 14.63 -20.84
C LEU A 100 11.35 14.50 -22.31
N TRP A 101 11.47 13.30 -22.89
CA TRP A 101 11.02 13.04 -24.26
C TRP A 101 9.51 13.27 -24.43
N LYS A 102 8.68 12.77 -23.51
CA LYS A 102 7.23 13.05 -23.52
C LYS A 102 6.93 14.52 -23.31
N LEU A 103 7.68 15.20 -22.43
CA LEU A 103 7.51 16.63 -22.20
C LEU A 103 7.79 17.43 -23.47
N LYS A 104 8.89 17.11 -24.17
CA LYS A 104 9.26 17.70 -25.45
C LYS A 104 8.14 17.54 -26.50
N ASN A 105 7.64 16.31 -26.71
CA ASN A 105 6.56 16.04 -27.67
C ASN A 105 5.26 16.81 -27.35
N ARG A 106 5.03 17.16 -26.09
CA ARG A 106 3.87 17.96 -25.68
C ARG A 106 4.05 19.46 -25.93
N ILE A 107 5.29 19.95 -25.90
CA ILE A 107 5.63 21.36 -26.13
C ILE A 107 5.72 21.66 -27.63
N GLU A 108 6.18 20.70 -28.45
CA GLU A 108 6.32 20.85 -29.90
C GLU A 108 5.00 20.70 -30.69
N ARG A 109 3.88 20.38 -30.02
CA ARG A 109 2.54 20.28 -30.60
C ARG A 109 1.75 21.57 -30.37
#